data_AF-A0A9L0S9Z0-F1
#
_entry.id   AF-A0A9L0S9Z0-F1
#
_cell.length_a   1.000
_cell.length_b   1.000
_cell.length_c   1.000
_cell.angle_alpha   90.00
_cell.angle_beta   90.00
_cell.angle_gamma   90.00
#
_symmetry.space_group_name_H-M   'P 1'
#
loop_
_entity.id
_entity.type
_entity.pdbx_description
1 polymer ?
#
loop_
_entity_poly.entity_id
_entity_poly.type
_entity_poly.pdbx_seq_one_letter_code
_entity_poly.pdbx_strand_id
1 'polypeptide(L)'
;MSFCFDRDDVALKNFAKYFLHQSHEEREHAEKLMKLQNQRGGRVFLQDIKKPDQDDWENGLKAMECALHLEENVNESLLELHKLATDKNDPHLCDFPDPLRPCMHVGVTFTFSISCTKTST
;
A
#
# COMPACT_ATOMS: atom_id res chain seq x y z
N MET A 1 1.31 -12.72 -5.27
CA MET A 1 2.44 -12.93 -6.21
C MET A 1 3.49 -13.91 -5.67
N SER A 2 4.08 -13.72 -4.47
CA SER A 2 5.18 -14.57 -3.95
C SER A 2 4.97 -16.09 -4.10
N PHE A 3 3.88 -16.62 -3.55
CA PHE A 3 3.58 -18.05 -3.60
C PHE A 3 3.31 -18.59 -5.02
N CYS A 4 2.95 -17.75 -5.99
CA CYS A 4 2.81 -18.15 -7.39
C CYS A 4 4.17 -18.49 -8.01
N PHE A 5 5.22 -17.74 -7.65
CA PHE A 5 6.58 -17.94 -8.14
C PHE A 5 7.36 -19.01 -7.37
N ASP A 6 6.86 -19.42 -6.20
CA ASP A 6 7.44 -20.50 -5.39
C ASP A 6 6.91 -21.89 -5.77
N ARG A 7 5.89 -21.96 -6.63
CA ARG A 7 5.39 -23.23 -7.18
C ARG A 7 6.49 -23.99 -7.91
N ASP A 8 6.40 -25.31 -7.86
CA ASP A 8 7.34 -26.25 -8.48
C ASP A 8 7.40 -26.14 -10.00
N ASP A 9 6.33 -25.68 -10.65
CA ASP A 9 6.22 -25.48 -12.09
C ASP A 9 6.74 -24.13 -12.60
N VAL A 10 6.90 -23.11 -11.74
CA VAL A 10 7.48 -21.80 -12.09
C VAL A 10 8.91 -21.66 -11.57
N ALA A 11 9.17 -22.08 -10.33
CA ALA A 11 10.47 -22.17 -9.67
C ALA A 11 11.35 -20.89 -9.70
N LEU A 12 10.77 -19.70 -9.77
CA LEU A 12 11.49 -18.41 -9.74
C LEU A 12 11.68 -17.90 -8.31
N LYS A 13 12.51 -18.60 -7.53
CA LYS A 13 12.73 -18.34 -6.09
C LYS A 13 13.11 -16.90 -5.74
N ASN A 14 13.86 -16.22 -6.61
CA ASN A 14 14.25 -14.82 -6.38
C ASN A 14 13.05 -13.86 -6.53
N PHE A 15 12.15 -14.12 -7.47
CA PHE A 15 10.89 -13.37 -7.60
C PHE A 15 9.97 -13.66 -6.41
N ALA A 16 9.88 -14.93 -5.98
CA ALA A 16 9.12 -15.29 -4.80
C ALA A 16 9.61 -14.55 -3.54
N LYS A 17 10.93 -14.52 -3.32
CA LYS A 17 11.56 -13.79 -2.22
C LYS A 17 11.35 -12.28 -2.32
N TYR A 18 11.48 -11.73 -3.53
CA TYR A 18 11.25 -10.31 -3.80
C TYR A 18 9.83 -9.90 -3.40
N PHE A 19 8.81 -10.54 -3.97
CA PHE A 19 7.42 -10.22 -3.65
C PHE A 19 7.04 -10.53 -2.20
N LEU A 20 7.71 -11.47 -1.52
CA LEU A 20 7.49 -11.70 -0.09
C LEU A 20 8.02 -10.53 0.75
N HIS A 21 9.23 -10.05 0.44
CA HIS A 21 9.83 -8.89 1.11
C HIS A 21 8.94 -7.67 0.99
N GLN A 22 8.49 -7.39 -0.23
CA GLN A 22 7.64 -6.25 -0.52
C GLN A 22 6.27 -6.34 0.19
N SER A 23 5.68 -7.54 0.27
CA SER A 23 4.48 -7.76 1.07
C SER A 23 4.67 -7.43 2.56
N HIS A 24 5.89 -7.59 3.10
CA HIS A 24 6.20 -7.21 4.47
C HIS A 24 6.38 -5.69 4.62
N GLU A 25 7.07 -5.04 3.68
CA GLU A 25 7.25 -3.58 3.67
C GLU A 25 5.90 -2.84 3.61
N GLU A 26 4.98 -3.26 2.75
CA GLU A 26 3.65 -2.64 2.64
C GLU A 26 2.81 -2.82 3.91
N ARG A 27 2.99 -3.94 4.61
CA ARG A 27 2.35 -4.13 5.92
C ARG A 27 2.92 -3.18 6.97
N GLU A 28 4.23 -2.92 6.96
CA GLU A 28 4.84 -1.92 7.83
C GLU A 28 4.34 -0.50 7.49
N HIS A 29 4.11 -0.19 6.21
CA HIS A 29 3.50 1.07 5.78
C HIS A 29 2.09 1.26 6.34
N ALA A 30 1.24 0.23 6.24
CA ALA A 30 -0.09 0.24 6.82
C ALA A 30 -0.05 0.44 8.35
N GLU A 31 0.86 -0.24 9.05
CA GLU A 31 1.02 -0.07 10.50
C GLU A 31 1.48 1.34 10.88
N LYS A 32 2.39 1.96 10.10
CA LYS A 32 2.82 3.35 10.30
C LYS A 32 1.65 4.32 10.14
N LEU A 33 0.80 4.13 9.13
CA LEU A 33 -0.42 4.94 8.93
C LEU A 33 -1.41 4.78 10.09
N MET A 34 -1.64 3.56 10.57
CA MET A 34 -2.50 3.31 11.73
C MET A 34 -1.95 3.98 12.99
N LYS A 35 -0.63 3.95 13.21
CA LYS A 35 0.04 4.64 14.32
C LYS A 35 -0.11 6.16 14.20
N LEU A 36 0.10 6.72 13.01
CA LEU A 36 -0.09 8.15 12.74
C LEU A 36 -1.53 8.60 13.06
N GLN A 37 -2.52 7.80 12.61
CA GLN A 37 -3.93 8.07 12.88
C GLN A 37 -4.22 8.10 14.39
N ASN A 38 -3.69 7.13 15.14
CA ASN A 38 -3.83 7.08 16.60
C ASN A 38 -3.11 8.23 17.31
N GLN A 39 -1.91 8.62 16.86
CA GLN A 39 -1.14 9.74 17.43
C GLN A 39 -1.87 11.09 17.27
N ARG A 40 -2.62 11.26 16.18
CA ARG A 40 -3.45 12.44 15.91
C ARG A 40 -4.79 12.43 16.64
N GLY A 41 -5.05 11.42 17.48
CA GLY A 41 -6.33 11.25 18.17
C GLY A 41 -7.47 10.77 17.26
N GLY A 42 -7.15 10.39 16.01
CA GLY A 42 -8.10 9.80 15.08
C GLY A 42 -8.58 8.43 15.52
N ARG A 43 -9.49 7.85 14.72
CA ARG A 43 -9.95 6.47 14.88
C ARG A 43 -9.65 5.72 13.61
N VAL A 44 -9.14 4.50 13.77
CA VAL A 44 -8.88 3.58 12.65
C VAL A 44 -10.15 2.76 12.42
N PHE A 45 -10.66 2.80 11.19
CA PHE A 45 -11.75 1.95 10.73
C PHE A 45 -11.19 1.05 9.63
N LEU A 46 -11.12 -0.26 9.92
CA LEU A 46 -10.63 -1.25 8.97
C LEU A 46 -11.76 -1.67 8.03
N GLN A 47 -11.41 -1.90 6.76
CA GLN A 47 -12.32 -2.42 5.74
C GLN A 47 -11.80 -3.74 5.20
N ASP A 48 -12.65 -4.45 4.46
CA ASP A 48 -12.31 -5.71 3.83
C ASP A 48 -11.19 -5.51 2.79
N ILE A 49 -10.12 -6.27 2.93
CA ILE A 49 -9.05 -6.33 1.94
C ILE A 49 -9.53 -7.23 0.81
N LYS A 50 -9.73 -6.64 -0.37
CA LYS A 50 -10.13 -7.40 -1.56
C LYS A 50 -9.02 -8.36 -1.96
N LYS A 51 -9.41 -9.55 -2.41
CA LYS A 51 -8.47 -10.46 -3.05
C LYS A 51 -7.88 -9.79 -4.31
N PRO A 52 -6.65 -10.13 -4.70
CA PRO A 52 -6.10 -9.70 -5.99
C PRO A 52 -6.99 -10.14 -7.15
N ASP A 53 -6.99 -9.37 -8.24
CA ASP A 53 -7.79 -9.67 -9.43
C ASP A 53 -7.30 -10.91 -10.20
N GLN A 54 -6.04 -11.31 -9.98
CA GLN A 54 -5.41 -12.46 -10.63
C GLN A 54 -4.82 -13.42 -9.60
N ASP A 55 -5.16 -14.70 -9.76
CA ASP A 55 -4.68 -15.79 -8.91
C ASP A 55 -3.39 -16.44 -9.48
N ASP A 56 -3.14 -16.32 -10.79
CA ASP A 56 -1.94 -16.84 -11.47
C ASP A 56 -1.25 -15.73 -12.29
N TRP A 57 0.05 -15.60 -12.12
CA TRP A 57 0.89 -14.61 -12.78
C TRP A 57 1.77 -15.35 -13.79
N GLU A 58 1.19 -15.61 -14.98
CA GLU A 58 1.71 -16.50 -16.04
C GLU A 58 3.23 -16.45 -16.24
N ASN A 59 3.83 -15.25 -16.12
CA ASN A 59 5.26 -15.06 -16.17
C ASN A 59 5.71 -13.85 -15.32
N GLY A 60 7.02 -13.77 -15.08
CA GLY A 60 7.61 -12.68 -14.30
C GLY A 60 7.37 -11.28 -14.87
N LEU A 61 7.30 -11.13 -16.20
CA LEU A 61 7.04 -9.83 -16.83
C LEU A 61 5.64 -9.32 -16.48
N LYS A 62 4.60 -10.15 -16.66
CA LYS A 62 3.22 -9.80 -16.28
C LYS A 62 3.07 -9.48 -14.80
N ALA A 63 3.78 -10.20 -13.92
CA ALA A 63 3.78 -9.88 -12.50
C ALA A 63 4.40 -8.51 -12.20
N MET A 64 5.50 -8.16 -12.87
CA MET A 64 6.16 -6.86 -12.69
C MET A 64 5.32 -5.73 -13.28
N GLU A 65 4.69 -5.93 -14.44
CA GLU A 65 3.76 -4.95 -15.02
C GLU A 65 2.56 -4.70 -14.10
N CYS A 66 1.98 -5.76 -13.52
CA CYS A 66 0.88 -5.58 -12.58
C CYS A 66 1.33 -4.93 -11.27
N ALA A 67 2.50 -5.33 -10.75
CA ALA A 67 3.06 -4.68 -9.57
C ALA A 67 3.29 -3.18 -9.82
N LEU A 68 3.86 -2.80 -10.98
CA LEU A 68 4.02 -1.40 -11.35
C LEU A 68 2.68 -0.65 -11.38
N HIS A 69 1.65 -1.22 -11.99
CA HIS A 69 0.34 -0.58 -12.04
C HIS A 69 -0.29 -0.39 -10.64
N LEU A 70 -0.08 -1.34 -9.73
CA LEU A 70 -0.54 -1.21 -8.34
C LEU A 70 0.20 -0.08 -7.62
N GLU A 71 1.51 0.07 -7.85
CA GLU A 71 2.31 1.16 -7.30
C GLU A 71 1.86 2.54 -7.83
N GLU A 72 1.53 2.64 -9.11
CA GLU A 72 0.99 3.88 -9.70
C GLU A 72 -0.30 4.30 -8.99
N ASN A 73 -1.23 3.35 -8.77
CA ASN A 73 -2.50 3.62 -8.09
C ASN A 73 -2.31 4.03 -6.61
N VAL A 74 -1.35 3.40 -5.91
CA VAL A 74 -0.99 3.78 -4.53
C VAL A 74 -0.38 5.18 -4.51
N ASN A 75 0.52 5.48 -5.44
CA ASN A 75 1.15 6.78 -5.54
C ASN A 75 0.12 7.89 -5.84
N GLU A 76 -0.84 7.66 -6.74
CA GLU A 76 -1.95 8.59 -6.98
C GLU A 76 -2.77 8.84 -5.71
N SER A 77 -3.11 7.78 -4.97
CA SER A 77 -3.85 7.89 -3.70
C SER A 77 -3.09 8.71 -2.65
N LEU A 78 -1.76 8.58 -2.61
CA LEU A 78 -0.90 9.36 -1.71
C LEU A 78 -0.79 10.83 -2.12
N LEU A 79 -0.72 11.11 -3.42
CA LEU A 79 -0.75 12.48 -3.93
C LEU A 79 -2.08 13.16 -3.61
N GLU A 80 -3.20 12.45 -3.72
CA GLU A 80 -4.51 12.94 -3.30
C GLU A 80 -4.57 13.20 -1.79
N LEU A 81 -4.01 12.31 -0.97
CA LEU A 81 -3.91 12.51 0.47
C LEU A 81 -3.06 13.75 0.82
N HIS A 82 -1.92 13.95 0.15
CA HIS A 82 -1.06 15.11 0.35
C HIS A 82 -1.76 16.41 -0.08
N LYS A 83 -2.49 16.38 -1.20
CA LYS A 83 -3.31 17.51 -1.64
C LYS A 83 -4.39 17.84 -0.61
N LEU A 84 -5.09 16.84 -0.08
CA LEU A 84 -6.08 17.02 0.97
C LEU A 84 -5.46 17.60 2.25
N ALA A 85 -4.28 17.12 2.66
CA ALA A 85 -3.54 17.65 3.79
C ALA A 85 -3.19 19.14 3.60
N THR A 86 -2.77 19.50 2.39
CA THR A 86 -2.47 20.88 1.99
C THR A 86 -3.72 21.76 2.07
N ASP A 87 -4.84 21.29 1.50
CA ASP A 87 -6.13 22.00 1.51
C ASP A 87 -6.67 22.19 2.94
N LYS A 88 -6.33 21.27 3.86
CA LYS A 88 -6.67 21.36 5.28
C LYS A 88 -5.66 22.14 6.12
N ASN A 89 -4.59 22.66 5.51
CA ASN A 89 -3.47 23.33 6.19
C ASN A 89 -2.92 22.47 7.35
N ASP A 90 -2.60 21.21 7.07
CA ASP A 90 -1.99 20.28 8.04
C ASP A 90 -0.53 20.01 7.66
N PRO A 91 0.44 20.83 8.13
CA PRO A 91 1.84 20.69 7.77
C PRO A 91 2.43 19.37 8.23
N HIS A 92 1.94 18.82 9.36
CA HIS A 92 2.43 17.55 9.89
C HIS A 92 2.01 16.36 9.03
N LEU A 93 0.92 16.49 8.25
CA LEU A 93 0.46 15.43 7.34
C LEU A 93 1.11 15.57 5.96
N CYS A 94 1.37 16.81 5.53
CA CYS A 94 2.19 17.10 4.35
C CYS A 94 3.65 16.68 4.54
N ASP A 95 4.22 16.93 5.72
CA ASP A 95 5.60 16.62 6.10
C ASP A 95 5.71 15.27 6.81
N PHE A 96 4.62 14.48 6.87
CA PHE A 96 4.76 13.09 7.25
C PHE A 96 5.74 12.50 6.25
N PRO A 97 6.95 12.12 6.69
CA PRO A 97 8.02 11.76 5.77
C PRO A 97 7.46 10.68 4.84
N ASP A 98 7.70 10.81 3.55
CA ASP A 98 8.63 10.07 2.69
C ASP A 98 9.23 8.69 3.13
N PRO A 99 8.53 7.73 3.79
CA PRO A 99 8.69 6.32 3.46
C PRO A 99 7.43 5.74 2.79
N LEU A 100 6.45 6.59 2.45
CA LEU A 100 5.39 6.25 1.50
C LEU A 100 5.76 6.60 0.06
N ARG A 101 7.01 7.04 -0.20
CA ARG A 101 7.57 6.99 -1.55
C ARG A 101 7.29 5.56 -2.04
N PRO A 102 6.56 5.34 -3.14
CA PRO A 102 6.12 4.02 -3.54
C PRO A 102 7.33 3.11 -3.53
N CYS A 103 7.42 2.26 -2.51
CA CYS A 103 8.51 1.34 -2.37
C CYS A 103 8.14 0.21 -3.29
N MET A 104 8.48 0.40 -4.56
CA MET A 104 8.66 -0.60 -5.59
C MET A 104 8.22 -2.02 -5.18
N HIS A 105 6.92 -2.30 -5.34
CA HIS A 105 6.30 -3.56 -5.77
C HIS A 105 5.71 -4.48 -4.68
N VAL A 106 4.52 -4.24 -4.14
CA VAL A 106 3.52 -5.34 -4.00
C VAL A 106 2.10 -4.80 -3.81
N GLY A 107 1.18 -5.37 -4.59
CA GLY A 107 -0.26 -5.23 -4.45
C GLY A 107 -0.84 -5.72 -3.12
N VAL A 108 -0.71 -4.90 -2.09
CA VAL A 108 -1.73 -4.86 -1.04
C VAL A 108 -2.58 -3.62 -1.29
N THR A 109 -3.74 -3.82 -1.90
CA THR A 109 -4.78 -2.78 -1.97
C THR A 109 -5.31 -2.51 -0.55
N PHE A 110 -4.56 -1.74 0.22
CA PHE A 110 -5.01 -1.20 1.50
C PHE A 110 -6.01 -0.10 1.20
N THR A 111 -7.30 -0.45 1.20
CA THR A 111 -8.39 0.53 1.21
C THR A 111 -8.48 1.14 2.61
N PHE A 112 -7.56 2.04 2.96
CA PHE A 112 -7.76 2.92 4.11
C PHE A 112 -8.77 4.00 3.75
N SER A 113 -10.04 3.82 4.12
CA SER A 113 -10.90 4.99 4.35
C SER A 113 -10.46 5.64 5.65
N ILE A 114 -9.55 6.61 5.56
CA ILE A 114 -9.40 7.60 6.62
C ILE A 114 -10.64 8.49 6.54
N SER A 115 -11.73 8.05 7.18
CA SER A 115 -12.84 8.94 7.47
C SER A 115 -12.34 9.94 8.51
N CYS A 116 -11.85 11.09 8.03
CA CYS A 116 -11.66 12.27 8.85
C CYS A 116 -13.05 12.81 9.20
N THR A 117 -13.75 12.13 10.12
CA THR A 117 -15.00 12.64 10.68
C THR A 117 -14.64 13.89 11.47
N LYS A 118 -15.06 15.05 10.94
CA LYS A 118 -15.10 16.33 11.64
C LYS A 118 -15.49 16.11 13.11
N THR A 119 -14.54 16.20 14.03
CA THR A 119 -14.88 16.59 15.40
C THR A 119 -15.14 18.07 15.36
N SER A 120 -16.38 18.42 15.01
CA SER A 120 -16.95 19.73 15.29
C SER A 120 -17.32 19.73 16.76
N THR A 121 -16.55 20.40 17.60
CA THR A 121 -17.04 21.02 18.84
C THR A 121 -16.18 22.23 19.12
#